data_AF-A0A7C4AP48-F1
#
_entry.id   AF-A0A7C4AP48-F1
#
_cell.length_a   1.000
_cell.length_b   1.000
_cell.length_c   1.000
_cell.angle_alpha   90.00
_cell.angle_beta   90.00
_cell.angle_gamma   90.00
#
_symmetry.space_group_name_H-M   'P 1'
#
loop_
_entity.id
_entity.type
_entity.pdbx_description
1 polymer ?
#
loop_
_entity_poly.entity_id
_entity_poly.type
_entity_poly.pdbx_seq_one_letter_code
_entity_poly.pdbx_strand_id
1 'polypeptide(L)'
;MVTKSVVFLLFFAAVGMFVFDWNTANAEEVTYPVAAYTPEQLAKVRAWEKTWVGKKIDKTNIDEVASLLPHGIVQIYKEGEKWGAPSEGFYFTVVPYTQIFETSGTVEATKKYAPTVQLDAEGYITNYATLAGVPFPQPKNGLEIAWNFDFNSHGDANHYARKGPVITPRVTIERVTHQDQWELYYIHRVDVDPRPAYTDNPRGIHRGLFMHLYEPPESMNSRFFNLRYIDP
;
A
#
# COMPACT_ATOMS: atom_id res chain seq x y z
N MET A 1 -49.56 2.12 11.29
CA MET A 1 -48.83 3.07 12.17
C MET A 1 -47.53 2.39 12.58
N VAL A 2 -46.43 2.64 11.85
CA VAL A 2 -45.12 2.13 12.24
C VAL A 2 -44.61 3.06 13.34
N THR A 3 -44.50 2.55 14.56
CA THR A 3 -44.06 3.31 15.73
C THR A 3 -42.61 3.76 15.57
N LYS A 4 -42.32 5.02 15.93
CA LYS A 4 -40.99 5.66 15.81
C LYS A 4 -39.82 4.83 16.35
N SER A 5 -40.10 3.92 17.31
CA SER A 5 -39.11 2.99 17.89
C SER A 5 -38.60 1.92 16.93
N VAL A 6 -39.39 1.49 15.94
CA VAL A 6 -38.97 0.48 14.94
C VAL A 6 -38.06 1.09 13.88
N VAL A 7 -38.28 2.37 13.54
CA VAL A 7 -37.42 3.11 12.60
C VAL A 7 -36.04 3.40 13.21
N PHE A 8 -35.97 3.65 14.52
CA PHE A 8 -34.70 3.90 15.22
C PHE A 8 -33.81 2.66 15.34
N LEU A 9 -34.41 1.48 15.57
CA LEU A 9 -33.69 0.19 15.63
C LEU A 9 -33.18 -0.27 14.26
N LEU A 10 -33.95 -0.02 13.19
CA LEU A 10 -33.50 -0.31 11.83
C LEU A 10 -32.39 0.63 11.35
N PHE A 11 -32.36 1.88 11.84
CA PHE A 11 -31.27 2.81 11.53
C PHE A 11 -29.94 2.38 12.17
N PHE A 12 -29.95 1.87 13.41
CA PHE A 12 -28.73 1.34 14.04
C PHE A 12 -28.30 -0.01 13.46
N ALA A 13 -29.24 -0.87 13.06
CA ALA A 13 -28.91 -2.11 12.35
C ALA A 13 -28.31 -1.84 10.96
N ALA A 14 -28.78 -0.80 10.26
CA ALA A 14 -28.21 -0.38 8.98
C ALA A 14 -26.83 0.29 9.14
N VAL A 15 -26.64 1.17 10.13
CA VAL A 15 -25.33 1.81 10.39
C VAL A 15 -24.29 0.78 10.86
N GLY A 16 -24.69 -0.25 11.59
CA GLY A 16 -23.81 -1.37 11.98
C GLY A 16 -23.34 -2.24 10.82
N MET A 17 -24.06 -2.27 9.69
CA MET A 17 -23.64 -3.03 8.48
C MET A 17 -22.76 -2.21 7.53
N PHE A 18 -22.64 -0.89 7.71
CA PHE A 18 -21.86 -0.03 6.80
C PHE A 18 -20.41 0.24 7.24
N VAL A 19 -19.95 -0.31 8.38
CA VAL A 19 -18.60 -0.05 8.90
C VAL A 19 -17.74 -1.32 9.04
N PHE A 20 -18.32 -2.51 8.96
CA PHE A 20 -17.56 -3.76 8.97
C PHE A 20 -17.34 -4.25 7.54
N ASP A 21 -16.25 -3.81 6.92
CA ASP A 21 -15.65 -4.59 5.85
C ASP A 21 -15.33 -5.98 6.43
N TRP A 22 -15.69 -7.06 5.74
CA TRP A 22 -15.49 -8.43 6.22
C TRP A 22 -14.00 -8.82 6.36
N ASN A 23 -13.10 -7.88 6.07
CA ASN A 23 -11.65 -7.99 6.15
C ASN A 23 -11.03 -7.18 7.30
N THR A 24 -11.77 -6.88 8.38
CA THR A 24 -11.17 -6.30 9.59
C THR A 24 -10.58 -7.40 10.47
N ALA A 25 -9.28 -7.34 10.76
CA ALA A 25 -8.62 -8.16 11.78
C ALA A 25 -8.39 -7.32 13.04
N ASN A 26 -8.56 -7.93 14.22
CA ASN A 26 -8.13 -7.29 15.46
C ASN A 26 -6.60 -7.19 15.49
N ALA A 27 -6.05 -6.20 16.19
CA ALA A 27 -4.60 -6.05 16.30
C ALA A 27 -3.91 -7.33 16.77
N GLU A 28 -4.47 -7.95 17.80
CA GLU A 28 -3.93 -9.17 18.41
C GLU A 28 -3.91 -10.39 17.48
N GLU A 29 -4.69 -10.36 16.39
CA GLU A 29 -4.74 -11.43 15.39
C GLU A 29 -3.64 -11.27 14.33
N VAL A 30 -3.00 -10.09 14.25
CA VAL A 30 -1.94 -9.81 13.28
C VAL A 30 -0.63 -10.43 13.75
N THR A 31 -0.01 -11.20 12.87
CA THR A 31 1.32 -11.79 13.11
C THR A 31 2.25 -11.46 11.95
N TYR A 32 3.52 -11.19 12.26
CA TYR A 32 4.53 -10.82 11.25
C TYR A 32 5.88 -11.54 11.49
N PRO A 33 6.57 -11.97 10.42
CA PRO A 33 6.08 -12.10 9.04
C PRO A 33 5.17 -13.33 8.92
N VAL A 34 4.07 -13.20 8.20
CA VAL A 34 3.13 -14.31 7.93
C VAL A 34 2.84 -14.42 6.44
N ALA A 35 2.57 -15.64 5.98
CA ALA A 35 2.09 -15.84 4.61
C ALA A 35 0.66 -15.29 4.46
N ALA A 36 0.36 -14.74 3.29
CA ALA A 36 -0.99 -14.23 2.98
C ALA A 36 -2.07 -15.31 3.02
N TYR A 37 -1.70 -16.58 2.81
CA TYR A 37 -2.60 -17.72 2.85
C TYR A 37 -2.08 -18.80 3.80
N THR A 38 -2.98 -19.38 4.60
CA THR A 38 -2.70 -20.65 5.29
C THR A 38 -2.49 -21.78 4.26
N PRO A 39 -1.89 -22.92 4.62
CA PRO A 39 -1.74 -24.06 3.71
C PRO A 39 -3.07 -24.51 3.05
N GLU A 40 -4.17 -24.47 3.80
CA GLU A 40 -5.50 -24.85 3.32
C GLU A 40 -6.07 -23.81 2.34
N GLN A 41 -5.89 -22.52 2.64
CA GLN A 41 -6.30 -21.44 1.73
C GLN A 41 -5.45 -21.47 0.45
N LEU A 42 -4.14 -21.69 0.57
CA LEU A 42 -3.23 -21.81 -0.55
C LEU A 42 -3.62 -22.99 -1.44
N ALA A 43 -4.02 -24.13 -0.87
CA ALA A 43 -4.53 -25.26 -1.66
C ALA A 43 -5.77 -24.89 -2.49
N LYS A 44 -6.68 -24.06 -1.95
CA LYS A 44 -7.83 -23.53 -2.71
C LYS A 44 -7.37 -22.60 -3.85
N VAL A 45 -6.40 -21.73 -3.61
CA VAL A 45 -5.81 -20.86 -4.64
C VAL A 45 -5.18 -21.72 -5.75
N ARG A 46 -4.39 -22.74 -5.39
CA ARG A 46 -3.78 -23.68 -6.36
C ARG A 46 -4.82 -24.47 -7.16
N ALA A 47 -5.96 -24.81 -6.57
CA ALA A 47 -7.05 -25.45 -7.30
C ALA A 47 -7.71 -24.48 -8.30
N TRP A 48 -7.94 -23.22 -7.89
CA TRP A 48 -8.49 -22.17 -8.75
C TRP A 48 -7.55 -21.86 -9.93
N GLU A 49 -6.24 -21.78 -9.69
CA GLU A 49 -5.22 -21.51 -10.72
C GLU A 49 -5.29 -22.46 -11.90
N LYS A 50 -5.57 -23.74 -11.68
CA LYS A 50 -5.67 -24.76 -12.76
C LYS A 50 -6.71 -24.40 -13.81
N THR A 51 -7.71 -23.60 -13.45
CA THR A 51 -8.79 -23.17 -14.33
C THR A 51 -8.53 -21.79 -14.94
N TRP A 52 -7.78 -20.92 -14.25
CA TRP A 52 -7.71 -19.49 -14.57
C TRP A 52 -6.38 -19.01 -15.10
N VAL A 53 -5.26 -19.61 -14.70
CA VAL A 53 -3.93 -19.19 -15.15
C VAL A 53 -3.83 -19.22 -16.67
N GLY A 54 -3.27 -18.15 -17.24
CA GLY A 54 -3.11 -17.95 -18.69
C GLY A 54 -4.33 -17.32 -19.36
N LYS A 55 -5.50 -17.26 -18.71
CA LYS A 55 -6.66 -16.57 -19.27
C LYS A 55 -6.41 -15.06 -19.34
N LYS A 56 -6.82 -14.47 -20.46
CA LYS A 56 -6.93 -13.02 -20.64
C LYS A 56 -8.27 -12.55 -20.06
N ILE A 57 -8.21 -11.59 -19.15
CA ILE A 57 -9.37 -10.90 -18.61
C ILE A 57 -9.42 -9.51 -19.23
N ASP A 58 -10.55 -9.18 -19.85
CA ASP A 58 -10.83 -7.89 -20.48
C ASP A 58 -12.29 -7.48 -20.27
N LYS A 59 -12.73 -6.42 -20.96
CA LYS A 59 -14.09 -5.88 -20.88
C LYS A 59 -15.19 -6.92 -21.11
N THR A 60 -14.92 -7.99 -21.87
CA THR A 60 -15.93 -9.00 -22.23
C THR A 60 -16.21 -10.02 -21.13
N ASN A 61 -15.25 -10.26 -20.23
CA ASN A 61 -15.32 -11.30 -19.21
C ASN A 61 -14.90 -10.86 -17.80
N ILE A 62 -14.65 -9.57 -17.58
CA ILE A 62 -14.29 -9.00 -16.27
C ILE A 62 -15.31 -9.34 -15.17
N ASP A 63 -16.59 -9.53 -15.55
CA ASP A 63 -17.66 -9.88 -14.61
C ASP A 63 -17.48 -11.27 -13.99
N GLU A 64 -16.77 -12.20 -14.65
CA GLU A 64 -16.51 -13.52 -14.09
C GLU A 64 -15.57 -13.47 -12.88
N VAL A 65 -14.77 -12.40 -12.75
CA VAL A 65 -13.81 -12.19 -11.65
C VAL A 65 -14.09 -10.91 -10.86
N ALA A 66 -15.21 -10.25 -11.09
CA ALA A 66 -15.53 -8.95 -10.48
C ALA A 66 -15.57 -9.01 -8.94
N SER A 67 -15.95 -10.14 -8.35
CA SER A 67 -15.95 -10.34 -6.89
C SER A 67 -14.55 -10.38 -6.27
N LEU A 68 -13.50 -10.56 -7.09
CA LEU A 68 -12.10 -10.61 -6.66
C LEU A 68 -11.40 -9.26 -6.82
N LEU A 69 -12.08 -8.25 -7.39
CA LEU A 69 -11.50 -6.97 -7.73
C LEU A 69 -12.25 -5.83 -7.03
N PRO A 70 -11.56 -4.74 -6.65
CA PRO A 70 -12.25 -3.54 -6.20
C PRO A 70 -13.20 -3.03 -7.29
N HIS A 71 -14.40 -2.57 -6.88
CA HIS A 71 -15.43 -2.09 -7.81
C HIS A 71 -14.91 -1.06 -8.82
N GLY A 72 -14.05 -0.15 -8.37
CA GLY A 72 -13.43 0.87 -9.24
C GLY A 72 -12.60 0.27 -10.38
N ILE A 73 -11.88 -0.83 -10.15
CA ILE A 73 -11.10 -1.52 -11.19
C ILE A 73 -12.04 -2.17 -12.21
N VAL A 74 -13.09 -2.85 -11.76
CA VAL A 74 -14.11 -3.43 -12.65
C VAL A 74 -14.74 -2.35 -13.53
N GLN A 75 -15.07 -1.20 -12.94
CA GLN A 75 -15.63 -0.07 -13.68
C GLN A 75 -14.66 0.47 -14.74
N ILE A 76 -13.36 0.60 -14.41
CA ILE A 76 -12.34 1.05 -15.39
C ILE A 76 -12.29 0.14 -16.61
N TYR A 77 -12.40 -1.19 -16.43
CA TYR A 77 -12.40 -2.13 -17.54
C TYR A 77 -13.68 -2.03 -18.39
N LYS A 78 -14.84 -1.89 -17.75
CA LYS A 78 -16.12 -1.73 -18.45
C LYS A 78 -16.22 -0.42 -19.22
N GLU A 79 -15.68 0.65 -18.65
CA GLU A 79 -15.73 2.00 -19.18
C GLU A 79 -14.39 2.45 -19.76
N GLY A 80 -13.57 1.52 -20.26
CA GLY A 80 -12.19 1.78 -20.66
C GLY A 80 -12.01 3.00 -21.56
N GLU A 81 -12.96 3.27 -22.45
CA GLU A 81 -12.93 4.43 -23.34
C GLU A 81 -12.94 5.77 -22.57
N LYS A 82 -13.66 5.85 -21.44
CA LYS A 82 -13.64 7.03 -20.54
C LYS A 82 -12.30 7.18 -19.83
N TRP A 83 -11.59 6.06 -19.66
CA TRP A 83 -10.35 5.94 -18.92
C TRP A 83 -9.13 5.78 -19.83
N GLY A 84 -9.24 6.20 -21.10
CA GLY A 84 -8.11 6.23 -22.03
C GLY A 84 -7.55 4.86 -22.39
N ALA A 85 -8.39 3.82 -22.39
CA ALA A 85 -8.00 2.50 -22.84
C ALA A 85 -7.46 2.56 -24.29
N PRO A 86 -6.43 1.76 -24.61
CA PRO A 86 -5.96 1.63 -25.98
C PRO A 86 -7.02 0.94 -26.85
N SER A 87 -6.81 0.88 -28.16
CA SER A 87 -7.77 0.31 -29.13
C SER A 87 -8.20 -1.12 -28.81
N GLU A 88 -7.29 -1.90 -28.23
CA GLU A 88 -7.47 -3.29 -27.81
C GLU A 88 -8.15 -3.43 -26.44
N GLY A 89 -8.44 -2.32 -25.77
CA GLY A 89 -9.01 -2.26 -24.43
C GLY A 89 -7.99 -2.56 -23.33
N PHE A 90 -8.38 -2.32 -22.07
CA PHE A 90 -7.61 -2.82 -20.93
C PHE A 90 -7.78 -4.32 -20.79
N TYR A 91 -6.67 -4.98 -20.48
CA TYR A 91 -6.66 -6.40 -20.17
C TYR A 91 -5.57 -6.72 -19.16
N PHE A 92 -5.73 -7.84 -18.46
CA PHE A 92 -4.66 -8.49 -17.72
C PHE A 92 -4.69 -9.99 -17.97
N THR A 93 -3.55 -10.63 -17.76
CA THR A 93 -3.43 -12.09 -17.81
C THR A 93 -3.36 -12.63 -16.39
N VAL A 94 -4.16 -13.65 -16.09
CA VAL A 94 -4.07 -14.34 -14.81
C VAL A 94 -2.75 -15.12 -14.76
N VAL A 95 -1.95 -14.87 -13.74
CA VAL A 95 -0.67 -15.55 -13.51
C VAL A 95 -0.74 -16.42 -12.24
N PRO A 96 0.14 -17.42 -12.08
CA PRO A 96 0.21 -18.18 -10.84
C PRO A 96 0.51 -17.28 -9.64
N TYR A 97 -0.13 -17.56 -8.51
CA TYR A 97 0.18 -16.94 -7.22
C TYR A 97 1.65 -17.17 -6.88
N THR A 98 2.31 -16.05 -6.64
CA THR A 98 3.66 -15.98 -6.11
C THR A 98 3.56 -15.24 -4.79
N GLN A 99 4.11 -15.85 -3.74
CA GLN A 99 4.19 -15.19 -2.45
C GLN A 99 5.28 -14.13 -2.50
N ILE A 100 4.91 -12.89 -2.20
CA ILE A 100 5.86 -11.81 -1.96
C ILE A 100 6.22 -11.85 -0.47
N PHE A 101 7.50 -12.09 -0.21
CA PHE A 101 8.05 -12.03 1.15
C PHE A 101 8.74 -10.70 1.37
N GLU A 102 8.81 -10.33 2.64
CA GLU A 102 9.64 -9.25 3.13
C GLU A 102 11.12 -9.52 2.83
N THR A 103 11.90 -8.45 2.66
CA THR A 103 13.34 -8.60 2.44
C THR A 103 13.98 -9.24 3.67
N SER A 104 15.10 -9.96 3.46
CA SER A 104 15.86 -10.52 4.58
C SER A 104 16.31 -9.44 5.55
N GLY A 105 16.65 -8.24 5.04
CA GLY A 105 16.99 -7.07 5.84
C GLY A 105 15.85 -6.68 6.78
N THR A 106 14.61 -6.57 6.28
CA THR A 106 13.45 -6.23 7.12
C THR A 106 13.21 -7.28 8.21
N VAL A 107 13.32 -8.57 7.88
CA VAL A 107 13.14 -9.66 8.84
C VAL A 107 14.22 -9.64 9.93
N GLU A 108 15.48 -9.45 9.56
CA GLU A 108 16.61 -9.35 10.50
C GLU A 108 16.52 -8.11 11.40
N ALA A 109 16.19 -6.96 10.81
CA ALA A 109 16.01 -5.72 11.55
C ALA A 109 14.84 -5.83 12.55
N THR A 110 13.72 -6.42 12.14
CA THR A 110 12.57 -6.68 13.02
C THR A 110 12.98 -7.51 14.24
N LYS A 111 13.69 -8.63 14.02
CA LYS A 111 14.19 -9.48 15.13
C LYS A 111 15.12 -8.73 16.08
N LYS A 112 15.95 -7.82 15.54
CA LYS A 112 16.93 -7.05 16.31
C LYS A 112 16.29 -5.90 17.10
N TYR A 113 15.38 -5.15 16.50
CA TYR A 113 14.92 -3.86 17.02
C TYR A 113 13.54 -3.89 17.67
N ALA A 114 12.63 -4.79 17.28
CA ALA A 114 11.30 -4.89 17.90
C ALA A 114 11.35 -5.07 19.43
N PRO A 115 12.27 -5.86 20.02
CA PRO A 115 12.39 -5.97 21.48
C PRO A 115 12.92 -4.71 22.18
N THR A 116 13.44 -3.74 21.42
CA THR A 116 14.09 -2.53 21.93
C THR A 116 13.21 -1.29 21.83
N VAL A 117 11.98 -1.42 21.35
CA VAL A 117 11.02 -0.31 21.23
C VAL A 117 10.75 0.28 22.61
N GLN A 118 10.88 1.60 22.71
CA GLN A 118 10.57 2.37 23.91
C GLN A 118 9.37 3.26 23.63
N LEU A 119 8.39 3.23 24.53
CA LEU A 119 7.17 4.02 24.45
C LEU A 119 7.12 5.05 25.58
N ASP A 120 6.58 6.24 25.29
CA ASP A 120 6.17 7.19 26.33
C ASP A 120 4.79 6.82 26.92
N ALA A 121 4.23 7.70 27.77
CA ALA A 121 2.95 7.46 28.43
C ALA A 121 1.76 7.49 27.46
N GLU A 122 1.90 8.18 26.33
CA GLU A 122 0.92 8.34 25.28
C GLU A 122 1.02 7.25 24.20
N GLY A 123 2.07 6.43 24.25
CA GLY A 123 2.32 5.32 23.31
C GLY A 123 3.10 5.73 22.06
N TYR A 124 3.81 6.86 22.09
CA TYR A 124 4.74 7.23 21.02
C TYR A 124 6.12 6.60 21.20
N ILE A 125 6.73 6.20 20.08
CA ILE A 125 8.06 5.59 20.08
C ILE A 125 9.13 6.67 20.34
N THR A 126 9.84 6.58 21.47
CA THR A 126 10.85 7.57 21.89
C THR A 126 12.23 7.35 21.28
N ASN A 127 12.54 6.11 20.85
CA ASN A 127 13.80 5.77 20.19
C ASN A 127 13.65 5.61 18.67
N TYR A 128 12.68 6.30 18.08
CA TYR A 128 12.24 6.19 16.68
C TYR A 128 13.40 6.14 15.67
N ALA A 129 14.29 7.12 15.72
CA ALA A 129 15.40 7.26 14.77
C ALA A 129 16.41 6.09 14.76
N THR A 130 16.39 5.25 15.80
CA THR A 130 17.36 4.17 16.02
C THR A 130 16.79 2.77 15.72
N LEU A 131 15.52 2.69 15.34
CA LEU A 131 14.82 1.45 15.04
C LEU A 131 14.76 1.20 13.53
N ALA A 132 14.58 -0.06 13.14
CA ALA A 132 14.28 -0.46 11.77
C ALA A 132 13.50 -1.78 11.76
N GLY A 133 12.85 -2.08 10.63
CA GLY A 133 11.93 -3.21 10.51
C GLY A 133 10.56 -2.91 11.13
N VAL A 134 9.80 -3.94 11.46
CA VAL A 134 8.45 -3.81 12.02
C VAL A 134 8.54 -3.70 13.55
N PRO A 135 8.17 -2.57 14.16
CA PRO A 135 8.35 -2.35 15.60
C PRO A 135 7.48 -3.27 16.46
N PHE A 136 6.25 -3.57 16.01
CA PHE A 136 5.30 -4.41 16.74
C PHE A 136 4.85 -5.60 15.90
N PRO A 137 5.68 -6.67 15.77
CA PRO A 137 5.34 -7.82 14.91
C PRO A 137 4.12 -8.63 15.39
N GLN A 138 3.69 -8.42 16.63
CA GLN A 138 2.45 -8.94 17.23
C GLN A 138 1.76 -7.78 17.95
N PRO A 139 1.09 -6.88 17.21
CA PRO A 139 0.55 -5.66 17.78
C PRO A 139 -0.64 -5.97 18.70
N LYS A 140 -0.77 -5.25 19.81
CA LYS A 140 -1.83 -5.45 20.81
C LYS A 140 -2.99 -4.48 20.66
N ASN A 141 -2.78 -3.37 19.98
CA ASN A 141 -3.75 -2.29 19.84
C ASN A 141 -3.58 -1.56 18.50
N GLY A 142 -4.53 -0.68 18.18
CA GLY A 142 -4.52 0.08 16.93
C GLY A 142 -3.34 1.06 16.79
N LEU A 143 -2.78 1.55 17.89
CA LEU A 143 -1.62 2.46 17.84
C LEU A 143 -0.36 1.71 17.42
N GLU A 144 -0.17 0.48 17.90
CA GLU A 144 0.93 -0.39 17.45
C GLU A 144 0.80 -0.75 15.95
N ILE A 145 -0.43 -0.94 15.44
CA ILE A 145 -0.66 -1.09 14.00
C ILE A 145 -0.29 0.19 13.24
N ALA A 146 -0.70 1.35 13.75
CA ALA A 146 -0.35 2.64 13.12
C ALA A 146 1.16 2.85 13.06
N TRP A 147 1.89 2.46 14.11
CA TRP A 147 3.36 2.45 14.10
C TRP A 147 3.93 1.50 13.05
N ASN A 148 3.41 0.27 12.94
CA ASN A 148 3.85 -0.64 11.87
C ASN A 148 3.60 -0.08 10.47
N PHE A 149 2.52 0.67 10.27
CA PHE A 149 2.22 1.34 9.01
C PHE A 149 3.22 2.46 8.71
N ASP A 150 3.58 3.29 9.69
CA ASP A 150 4.59 4.35 9.49
C ASP A 150 5.99 3.78 9.25
N PHE A 151 6.32 2.65 9.88
CA PHE A 151 7.57 1.89 9.67
C PHE A 151 7.59 1.02 8.40
N ASN A 152 6.54 1.04 7.57
CA ASN A 152 6.48 0.21 6.38
C ASN A 152 7.69 0.47 5.45
N SER A 153 8.45 -0.59 5.16
CA SER A 153 9.65 -0.48 4.34
C SER A 153 9.29 -0.29 2.87
N HIS A 154 9.85 0.76 2.28
CA HIS A 154 9.81 1.01 0.83
C HIS A 154 11.17 0.68 0.18
N GLY A 155 12.02 -0.06 0.91
CA GLY A 155 13.45 -0.16 0.68
C GLY A 155 14.21 1.09 1.18
N ASP A 156 15.54 0.99 1.22
CA ASP A 156 16.40 2.09 1.68
C ASP A 156 16.43 3.29 0.71
N ALA A 157 16.25 3.00 -0.59
CA ALA A 157 16.15 3.99 -1.65
C ALA A 157 15.32 3.42 -2.80
N ASN A 158 14.57 4.27 -3.49
CA ASN A 158 13.77 3.87 -4.63
C ASN A 158 13.84 4.92 -5.75
N HIS A 159 13.73 4.46 -6.99
CA HIS A 159 13.57 5.31 -8.15
C HIS A 159 12.38 4.82 -8.97
N TYR A 160 11.47 5.74 -9.30
CA TYR A 160 10.34 5.44 -10.14
C TYR A 160 10.12 6.53 -11.18
N ALA A 161 10.07 6.08 -12.44
CA ALA A 161 9.59 6.86 -13.55
C ALA A 161 8.08 6.64 -13.68
N ARG A 162 7.30 7.71 -13.63
CA ARG A 162 5.86 7.68 -13.92
C ARG A 162 5.63 8.40 -15.22
N LYS A 163 5.21 7.63 -16.23
CA LYS A 163 4.75 8.17 -17.50
C LYS A 163 3.33 7.69 -17.77
N GLY A 164 2.43 8.61 -18.07
CA GLY A 164 1.04 8.23 -18.34
C GLY A 164 0.18 9.38 -18.84
N PRO A 165 -0.97 9.06 -19.44
CA PRO A 165 -1.95 10.06 -19.82
C PRO A 165 -2.56 10.71 -18.57
N VAL A 166 -2.80 12.01 -18.62
CA VAL A 166 -3.65 12.73 -17.67
C VAL A 166 -5.09 12.61 -18.18
N ILE A 167 -5.88 11.83 -17.44
CA ILE A 167 -7.24 11.49 -17.83
C ILE A 167 -8.22 12.29 -16.99
N THR A 168 -8.96 13.18 -17.65
CA THR A 168 -10.14 13.82 -17.06
C THR A 168 -11.38 13.08 -17.59
N PRO A 169 -12.17 12.36 -16.75
CA PRO A 169 -13.22 11.42 -17.17
C PRO A 169 -14.40 11.96 -18.01
N ARG A 170 -14.29 13.16 -18.58
CA ARG A 170 -15.33 13.82 -19.39
C ARG A 170 -14.81 14.56 -20.63
N VAL A 171 -13.50 14.83 -20.72
CA VAL A 171 -12.99 15.88 -21.61
C VAL A 171 -12.00 15.36 -22.67
N THR A 172 -11.66 14.06 -22.64
CA THR A 172 -10.56 13.37 -23.36
C THR A 172 -9.21 13.42 -22.65
N ILE A 173 -8.25 12.58 -23.09
CA ILE A 173 -6.85 12.66 -22.66
C ILE A 173 -6.34 14.04 -23.07
N GLU A 174 -5.95 14.85 -22.09
CA GLU A 174 -5.54 16.23 -22.35
C GLU A 174 -4.02 16.33 -22.53
N ARG A 175 -3.26 15.51 -21.78
CA ARG A 175 -1.79 15.59 -21.69
C ARG A 175 -1.17 14.22 -21.37
N VAL A 176 0.13 14.12 -21.54
CA VAL A 176 0.96 13.06 -20.97
C VAL A 176 1.83 13.67 -19.88
N THR A 177 1.93 13.00 -18.75
CA THR A 177 2.93 13.32 -17.72
C THR A 177 4.09 12.37 -17.85
N HIS A 178 5.29 12.89 -17.59
CA HIS A 178 6.50 12.11 -17.44
C HIS A 178 7.30 12.74 -16.33
N GLN A 179 7.46 12.00 -15.24
CA GLN A 179 8.18 12.42 -14.05
C GLN A 179 9.08 11.31 -13.56
N ASP A 180 10.31 11.67 -13.18
CA ASP A 180 11.18 10.80 -12.40
C ASP A 180 11.14 11.23 -10.94
N GLN A 181 11.19 10.24 -10.06
CA GLN A 181 11.14 10.44 -8.63
C GLN A 181 12.14 9.53 -7.93
N TRP A 182 12.99 10.12 -7.10
CA TRP A 182 13.97 9.45 -6.27
C TRP A 182 13.64 9.65 -4.80
N GLU A 183 13.52 8.55 -4.07
CA GLU A 183 13.35 8.54 -2.63
C GLU A 183 14.58 7.93 -1.97
N LEU A 184 15.04 8.57 -0.89
CA LEU A 184 16.11 8.09 -0.03
C LEU A 184 15.67 8.18 1.42
N TYR A 185 15.74 7.06 2.13
CA TYR A 185 15.46 7.01 3.56
C TYR A 185 16.75 7.16 4.36
N TYR A 186 16.70 8.01 5.38
CA TYR A 186 17.86 8.33 6.23
C TYR A 186 17.88 7.52 7.52
N ILE A 187 16.73 7.01 7.93
CA ILE A 187 16.49 6.13 9.07
C ILE A 187 15.64 4.94 8.64
N HIS A 188 15.40 3.98 9.52
CA HIS A 188 14.64 2.75 9.25
C HIS A 188 15.20 1.90 8.10
N ARG A 189 16.49 2.05 7.81
CA ARG A 189 17.20 1.33 6.76
C ARG A 189 17.45 -0.11 7.16
N VAL A 190 17.24 -1.04 6.23
CA VAL A 190 17.23 -2.48 6.51
C VAL A 190 18.15 -3.28 5.58
N ASP A 191 18.39 -2.80 4.36
CA ASP A 191 19.04 -3.61 3.33
C ASP A 191 20.49 -3.20 3.03
N VAL A 192 20.82 -1.90 3.08
CA VAL A 192 22.13 -1.37 2.69
C VAL A 192 22.72 -0.53 3.81
N ASP A 193 24.02 -0.69 4.08
CA ASP A 193 24.69 0.10 5.10
C ASP A 193 24.81 1.60 4.70
N PRO A 194 24.94 2.52 5.68
CA PRO A 194 24.78 2.30 7.12
C PRO A 194 23.32 2.03 7.55
N ARG A 195 23.15 1.02 8.42
CA ARG A 195 21.87 0.65 9.07
C ARG A 195 21.96 0.87 10.59
N PRO A 196 20.85 1.20 11.28
CA PRO A 196 19.51 1.46 10.74
C PRO A 196 19.34 2.88 10.19
N ALA A 197 20.38 3.72 10.30
CA ALA A 197 20.36 5.11 9.90
C ALA A 197 21.76 5.56 9.45
N TYR A 198 21.83 6.65 8.68
CA TYR A 198 23.09 7.34 8.46
C TYR A 198 23.65 7.93 9.76
N THR A 199 24.95 7.82 9.95
CA THR A 199 25.65 8.35 11.14
C THR A 199 25.68 9.87 11.18
N ASP A 200 25.64 10.52 10.01
CA ASP A 200 25.63 11.99 9.87
C ASP A 200 24.25 12.46 9.38
N ASN A 201 23.27 12.45 10.29
CA ASN A 201 21.92 12.97 10.05
C ASN A 201 21.57 14.09 11.06
N PRO A 202 22.32 15.20 11.07
CA PRO A 202 22.28 16.21 12.14
C PRO A 202 20.95 16.98 12.19
N ARG A 203 20.17 16.94 11.10
CA ARG A 203 18.88 17.63 11.00
C ARG A 203 17.69 16.71 11.28
N GLY A 204 17.93 15.45 11.64
CA GLY A 204 16.85 14.48 11.87
C GLY A 204 15.98 14.28 10.63
N ILE A 205 16.59 14.10 9.45
CA ILE A 205 15.85 13.81 8.22
C ILE A 205 15.34 12.38 8.31
N HIS A 206 14.06 12.17 8.07
CA HIS A 206 13.49 10.83 7.89
C HIS A 206 13.68 10.40 6.43
N ARG A 207 13.16 11.19 5.48
CA ARG A 207 13.18 10.86 4.05
C ARG A 207 13.46 12.09 3.21
N GLY A 208 14.32 11.92 2.22
CA GLY A 208 14.50 12.87 1.12
C GLY A 208 13.80 12.38 -0.13
N LEU A 209 13.13 13.31 -0.81
CA LEU A 209 12.43 13.07 -2.05
C LEU A 209 12.88 14.09 -3.09
N PHE A 210 13.37 13.62 -4.23
CA PHE A 210 13.65 14.44 -5.40
C PHE A 210 12.73 14.05 -6.55
N MET A 211 12.13 15.02 -7.22
CA MET A 211 11.27 14.81 -8.38
C MET A 211 11.68 15.74 -9.51
N HIS A 212 11.74 15.22 -10.74
CA HIS A 212 11.97 16.00 -11.95
C HIS A 212 10.84 15.72 -12.95
N LEU A 213 10.15 16.79 -13.36
CA LEU A 213 9.11 16.74 -14.39
C LEU A 213 9.73 16.96 -15.78
N TYR A 214 9.54 16.01 -16.69
CA TYR A 214 9.92 16.13 -18.10
C TYR A 214 8.74 16.55 -18.98
N GLU A 215 7.52 16.16 -18.59
CA GLU A 215 6.26 16.54 -19.25
C GLU A 215 5.22 16.89 -18.18
N PRO A 216 4.27 17.80 -18.46
CA PRO A 216 4.04 18.53 -19.72
C PRO A 216 4.92 19.80 -19.90
N PRO A 217 4.91 20.47 -21.07
CA PRO A 217 5.76 21.65 -21.36
C PRO A 217 5.69 22.78 -20.33
N GLU A 218 4.52 23.02 -19.75
CA GLU A 218 4.28 24.06 -18.74
C GLU A 218 5.01 23.81 -17.41
N SER A 219 5.33 22.56 -17.10
CA SER A 219 6.06 22.18 -15.89
C SER A 219 7.40 21.51 -16.20
N MET A 220 7.79 21.45 -17.49
CA MET A 220 9.01 20.83 -17.95
C MET A 220 10.22 21.44 -17.26
N ASN A 221 11.12 20.56 -16.81
CA ASN A 221 12.31 20.88 -16.03
C ASN A 221 12.05 21.51 -14.66
N SER A 222 10.80 21.52 -14.18
CA SER A 222 10.52 21.78 -12.77
C SER A 222 11.09 20.64 -11.93
N ARG A 223 11.74 21.03 -10.83
CA ARG A 223 12.39 20.13 -9.89
C ARG A 223 11.90 20.43 -8.49
N PHE A 224 11.51 19.38 -7.79
CA PHE A 224 11.05 19.46 -6.41
C PHE A 224 12.00 18.68 -5.52
N PHE A 225 12.33 19.27 -4.39
CA PHE A 225 13.03 18.58 -3.32
C PHE A 225 12.21 18.71 -2.05
N ASN A 226 11.74 17.58 -1.53
CA ASN A 226 10.96 17.51 -0.30
C ASN A 226 11.75 16.72 0.74
N LEU A 227 11.86 17.28 1.94
CA LEU A 227 12.45 16.63 3.09
C LEU A 227 11.36 16.40 4.13
N ARG A 228 11.15 15.14 4.52
CA ARG A 228 10.41 14.80 5.74
C ARG A 228 11.41 14.73 6.87
N TYR A 229 11.20 15.50 7.91
CA TYR A 229 11.96 15.42 9.16
C TYR A 229 11.29 14.43 10.11
N ILE A 230 12.04 13.93 11.07
CA ILE A 230 11.53 13.19 12.22
C ILE A 230 10.72 14.19 13.04
N ASP A 231 9.46 13.86 13.32
CA ASP A 231 8.61 14.70 14.17
C ASP A 231 9.22 14.78 15.58
N PRO A 232 9.27 15.97 16.20
CA PRO A 232 9.82 16.15 17.54
C PRO A 232 8.97 15.49 18.65
#